data_AF-A0A3B6LK77-F1
#
_entry.id   AF-A0A3B6LK77-F1
#
_cell.length_a   1.000
_cell.length_b   1.000
_cell.length_c   1.000
_cell.angle_alpha   90.00
_cell.angle_beta   90.00
_cell.angle_gamma   90.00
#
_symmetry.space_group_name_H-M   'P 1'
#
loop_
_entity.id
_entity.type
_entity.pdbx_description
1 polymer ?
#
loop_
_entity_poly.entity_id
_entity_poly.type
_entity_poly.pdbx_seq_one_letter_code
_entity_poly.pdbx_strand_id
1 'polypeptide(L)'
;MATAAHKPLAAITADDLAAAGAAEPAALHSAVRSALGAASGRGPAAVWGELSRGVLRPGLPFAVHRMLYYGCYAGSPSTTPPAWTPDPDEAALTNVGRVLEARGSEIIGQAYKDPITSFRDFHKFSNENPEAYWKMVFEEMGITFSVAPSCILRDSDAYPGGEWLPGAVLNAAANCLTAKPGRTPSNVAIVWRDEGKDSEPLNFVTVEELRKKSSLVANALDALNLAKGSAIAIDMPMNVNAVTIYLAIVLAGYIVVSIADSFAAPAISMRLKISEAKAIFTQDCILRDDKELPLYSRVVEAKAPMAIVIPARGSSTSIKGFRADDLSWEDFLGRADHTKADIYTTVEQPAYQFSNILFSSGTTGEPKAIPWTHLTPLKAAADGWCHMDIRKGDVVAWPTNLGWMMGPWLVYASLLNGASMALYNGSPNSSGFAKFVQDAKVTMLGVVPSIVRTWKSTDCTAGFDWSTIRCFSSTGEASSVDDYLWLMGRACYKPVIEYCGGTEIGGGFITGSLLQPQALSAFSTPAMGCNLFILDSNGNPLPQDSAGIGELALDPTLFGSSTTLLNADHHEVYFSGMPEWNAKVCIMCPRLLGMILKG
;
A
#
# COMPACT_ATOMS: atom_id res chain seq x y z
N MET A 1 -11.47 -12.88 -23.60
CA MET A 1 -12.53 -13.80 -23.13
C MET A 1 -13.60 -13.86 -24.20
N ALA A 2 -13.95 -15.06 -24.68
CA ALA A 2 -15.04 -15.23 -25.62
C ALA A 2 -16.35 -14.74 -24.97
N THR A 3 -16.97 -13.74 -25.59
CA THR A 3 -18.23 -13.13 -25.19
C THR A 3 -19.35 -14.16 -25.32
N ALA A 4 -19.64 -14.90 -24.25
CA ALA A 4 -21.00 -15.39 -24.08
C ALA A 4 -21.89 -14.14 -24.10
N ALA A 5 -22.80 -14.04 -25.06
CA ALA A 5 -23.73 -12.92 -25.13
C ALA A 5 -24.59 -12.93 -23.86
N HIS A 6 -24.22 -12.11 -22.88
CA HIS A 6 -24.99 -11.98 -21.65
C HIS A 6 -26.37 -11.43 -21.99
N LYS A 7 -27.41 -12.02 -21.40
CA LYS A 7 -28.78 -11.52 -21.56
C LYS A 7 -28.83 -10.06 -21.07
N PRO A 8 -29.39 -9.12 -21.85
CA PRO A 8 -29.57 -7.76 -21.38
C PRO A 8 -30.49 -7.74 -20.16
N LEU A 9 -30.29 -6.77 -19.26
CA LEU A 9 -31.01 -6.71 -17.98
C LEU A 9 -32.54 -6.76 -18.16
N ALA A 10 -33.06 -6.15 -19.22
CA ALA A 10 -34.48 -6.17 -19.56
C ALA A 10 -35.02 -7.55 -19.95
N ALA A 11 -34.17 -8.49 -20.35
CA ALA A 11 -34.53 -9.86 -20.74
C ALA A 11 -34.29 -10.90 -19.63
N ILE A 12 -33.72 -10.50 -18.49
CA ILE A 12 -33.55 -11.40 -17.34
C ILE A 12 -34.91 -11.64 -16.67
N THR A 13 -35.23 -12.91 -16.43
CA THR A 13 -36.48 -13.37 -15.82
C THR A 13 -36.29 -13.83 -14.37
N ALA A 14 -37.39 -14.07 -13.65
CA ALA A 14 -37.32 -14.70 -12.33
C ALA A 14 -36.73 -16.13 -12.41
N ASP A 15 -37.02 -16.88 -13.47
CA ASP A 15 -36.46 -18.23 -13.67
C ASP A 15 -34.94 -18.20 -13.88
N ASP A 16 -34.43 -17.18 -14.58
CA ASP A 16 -32.98 -16.97 -14.71
C ASP A 16 -32.32 -16.71 -13.34
N LEU A 17 -32.97 -15.93 -12.48
CA LEU A 17 -32.49 -15.64 -11.12
C LEU A 17 -32.55 -16.90 -10.23
N ALA A 18 -33.60 -17.70 -10.36
CA ALA A 18 -33.74 -18.99 -9.66
C ALA A 18 -32.63 -19.96 -10.10
N ALA A 19 -32.36 -20.05 -11.40
CA ALA A 19 -31.28 -20.87 -11.95
C ALA A 19 -29.89 -20.40 -11.49
N ALA A 20 -29.73 -19.10 -11.21
CA ALA A 20 -28.53 -18.53 -10.60
C ALA A 20 -28.45 -18.73 -9.07
N GLY A 21 -29.43 -19.40 -8.45
CA GLY A 21 -29.45 -19.78 -7.04
C GLY A 21 -30.13 -18.76 -6.11
N ALA A 22 -30.83 -17.75 -6.62
CA ALA A 22 -31.52 -16.78 -5.77
C ALA A 22 -32.65 -17.47 -4.97
N ALA A 23 -32.68 -17.24 -3.64
CA ALA A 23 -33.71 -17.83 -2.77
C ALA A 23 -35.11 -17.25 -3.03
N GLU A 24 -35.21 -15.95 -3.32
CA GLU A 24 -36.47 -15.22 -3.56
C GLU A 24 -36.47 -14.58 -4.97
N PRO A 25 -36.51 -15.38 -6.04
CA PRO A 25 -36.26 -14.91 -7.41
C PRO A 25 -37.31 -13.91 -7.92
N ALA A 26 -38.58 -14.04 -7.52
CA ALA A 26 -39.65 -13.13 -7.95
C ALA A 26 -39.50 -11.73 -7.31
N ALA A 27 -39.21 -11.68 -6.01
CA ALA A 27 -38.96 -10.42 -5.31
C ALA A 27 -37.70 -9.73 -5.85
N LEU A 28 -36.63 -10.50 -6.07
CA LEU A 28 -35.38 -9.98 -6.64
C LEU A 28 -35.61 -9.46 -8.08
N HIS A 29 -36.36 -10.17 -8.91
CA HIS A 29 -36.72 -9.70 -10.25
C HIS A 29 -37.49 -8.37 -10.19
N SER A 30 -38.47 -8.24 -9.29
CA SER A 30 -39.21 -6.99 -9.09
C SER A 30 -38.29 -5.83 -8.70
N ALA A 31 -37.34 -6.06 -7.79
CA ALA A 31 -36.35 -5.07 -7.40
C ALA A 31 -35.44 -4.65 -8.56
N VAL A 32 -34.99 -5.61 -9.39
CA VAL A 32 -34.21 -5.34 -10.61
C VAL A 32 -35.01 -4.46 -11.59
N ARG A 33 -36.31 -4.72 -11.79
CA ARG A 33 -37.18 -3.89 -12.63
C ARG A 33 -37.36 -2.47 -12.09
N SER A 34 -37.48 -2.34 -10.77
CA SER A 34 -37.56 -1.04 -10.11
C SER A 34 -36.28 -0.22 -10.32
N ALA A 35 -35.11 -0.84 -10.16
CA ALA A 35 -33.81 -0.19 -10.40
C ALA A 35 -33.65 0.25 -11.87
N LEU A 36 -34.06 -0.59 -12.82
CA LEU A 36 -34.07 -0.25 -14.25
C LEU A 36 -34.98 0.96 -14.54
N GLY A 37 -36.16 1.02 -13.92
CA GLY A 37 -37.08 2.15 -14.04
C GLY A 37 -36.51 3.44 -13.45
N ALA A 38 -35.91 3.37 -12.26
CA ALA A 38 -35.32 4.53 -11.57
C ALA A 38 -34.14 5.15 -12.35
N ALA A 39 -33.36 4.33 -13.06
CA ALA A 39 -32.24 4.79 -13.89
C ALA A 39 -32.56 4.92 -15.38
N SER A 40 -33.86 4.90 -15.74
CA SER A 40 -34.29 5.04 -17.14
C SER A 40 -33.72 6.32 -17.78
N GLY A 41 -33.08 6.17 -18.95
CA GLY A 41 -32.43 7.27 -19.67
C GLY A 41 -31.08 7.74 -19.13
N ARG A 42 -30.61 7.26 -17.96
CA ARG A 42 -29.33 7.67 -17.33
C ARG A 42 -28.13 6.79 -17.73
N GLY A 43 -28.36 5.78 -18.57
CA GLY A 43 -27.34 4.89 -19.11
C GLY A 43 -26.93 3.72 -18.18
N PRO A 44 -26.14 2.75 -18.68
CA PRO A 44 -25.80 1.51 -17.97
C PRO A 44 -25.15 1.69 -16.60
N ALA A 45 -24.27 2.69 -16.43
CA ALA A 45 -23.58 2.93 -15.17
C ALA A 45 -24.50 3.43 -14.06
N ALA A 46 -25.51 4.24 -14.40
CA ALA A 46 -26.53 4.67 -13.44
C ALA A 46 -27.39 3.48 -13.00
N VAL A 47 -27.80 2.62 -13.95
CA VAL A 47 -28.56 1.39 -13.65
C VAL A 47 -27.76 0.48 -12.73
N TRP A 48 -26.48 0.28 -13.02
CA TRP A 48 -25.59 -0.50 -12.15
C TRP A 48 -25.48 0.10 -10.74
N GLY A 49 -25.38 1.43 -10.62
CA GLY A 49 -25.37 2.13 -9.33
C GLY A 49 -26.65 1.93 -8.50
N GLU A 50 -27.82 1.89 -9.14
CA GLU A 50 -29.08 1.56 -8.45
C GLU A 50 -29.10 0.10 -7.98
N LEU A 51 -28.60 -0.83 -8.80
CA LEU A 51 -28.54 -2.25 -8.45
C LEU A 51 -27.55 -2.52 -7.31
N SER A 52 -26.34 -1.97 -7.39
CA SER A 52 -25.27 -2.22 -6.43
C SER A 52 -25.59 -1.66 -5.04
N ARG A 53 -26.27 -0.51 -4.96
CA ARG A 53 -26.72 0.09 -3.69
C ARG A 53 -28.04 -0.49 -3.20
N GLY A 54 -29.03 -0.59 -4.08
CA GLY A 54 -30.42 -0.88 -3.71
C GLY A 54 -30.75 -2.36 -3.63
N VAL A 55 -30.20 -3.18 -4.52
CA VAL A 55 -30.67 -4.55 -4.78
C VAL A 55 -29.68 -5.61 -4.32
N LEU A 56 -28.41 -5.46 -4.67
CA LEU A 56 -27.40 -6.49 -4.41
C LEU A 56 -26.98 -6.48 -2.93
N ARG A 57 -26.73 -7.68 -2.38
CA ARG A 57 -26.30 -7.90 -1.00
C ARG A 57 -25.24 -9.00 -0.96
N PRO A 58 -24.30 -8.98 0.01
CA PRO A 58 -23.23 -9.99 0.09
C PRO A 58 -23.73 -11.45 0.15
N GLY A 59 -24.94 -11.69 0.66
CA GLY A 59 -25.52 -13.02 0.78
C GLY A 59 -26.15 -13.58 -0.51
N LEU A 60 -26.26 -12.80 -1.59
CA LEU A 60 -26.75 -13.33 -2.87
C LEU A 60 -25.67 -14.21 -3.53
N PRO A 61 -26.05 -15.27 -4.27
CA PRO A 61 -25.08 -16.09 -4.98
C PRO A 61 -24.33 -15.26 -6.02
N PHE A 62 -23.01 -15.43 -6.11
CA PHE A 62 -22.19 -14.64 -7.04
C PHE A 62 -22.63 -14.73 -8.52
N ALA A 63 -23.26 -15.84 -8.93
CA ALA A 63 -23.84 -15.98 -10.26
C ALA A 63 -24.88 -14.89 -10.57
N VAL A 64 -25.67 -14.47 -9.57
CA VAL A 64 -26.63 -13.36 -9.66
C VAL A 64 -25.91 -12.03 -9.86
N HIS A 65 -24.90 -11.73 -9.01
CA HIS A 65 -24.10 -10.51 -9.11
C HIS A 65 -23.50 -10.35 -10.51
N ARG A 66 -22.90 -11.44 -11.01
CA ARG A 66 -22.27 -11.50 -12.33
C ARG A 66 -23.29 -11.31 -13.46
N MET A 67 -24.44 -12.00 -13.37
CA MET A 67 -25.50 -11.90 -14.37
C MET A 67 -26.05 -10.47 -14.47
N LEU A 68 -26.29 -9.80 -13.34
CA LEU A 68 -26.81 -8.44 -13.33
C LEU A 68 -25.78 -7.41 -13.81
N TYR A 69 -24.50 -7.54 -13.42
CA TYR A 69 -23.44 -6.66 -13.90
C TYR A 69 -23.31 -6.70 -15.42
N TYR A 70 -23.06 -7.88 -15.99
CA TYR A 70 -22.91 -7.99 -17.44
C TYR A 70 -24.22 -7.73 -18.19
N GLY A 71 -25.37 -7.98 -17.58
CA GLY A 71 -26.67 -7.63 -18.14
C GLY A 71 -26.90 -6.11 -18.25
N CYS A 72 -26.33 -5.30 -17.35
CA CYS A 72 -26.37 -3.83 -17.45
C CYS A 72 -25.61 -3.32 -18.66
N TYR A 73 -24.43 -3.90 -18.93
CA TYR A 73 -23.54 -3.48 -20.00
C TYR A 73 -23.66 -4.33 -21.27
N ALA A 74 -24.68 -5.17 -21.37
CA ALA A 74 -24.94 -5.98 -22.56
C ALA A 74 -25.16 -5.06 -23.79
N GLY A 75 -24.32 -5.20 -24.81
CA GLY A 75 -24.34 -4.34 -25.99
C GLY A 75 -23.64 -2.99 -25.84
N SER A 76 -23.01 -2.72 -24.68
CA SER A 76 -22.13 -1.56 -24.51
C SER A 76 -20.91 -1.68 -25.44
N PRO A 77 -20.50 -0.59 -26.13
CA PRO A 77 -19.26 -0.58 -26.91
C PRO A 77 -18.01 -0.51 -26.04
N SER A 78 -18.16 -0.18 -24.74
CA SER A 78 -17.02 -0.12 -23.81
C SER A 78 -16.53 -1.53 -23.47
N THR A 79 -15.22 -1.75 -23.64
CA THR A 79 -14.55 -2.99 -23.23
C THR A 79 -14.23 -3.04 -21.74
N THR A 80 -14.35 -1.92 -21.03
CA THR A 80 -13.98 -1.73 -19.62
C THR A 80 -15.06 -0.90 -18.91
N PRO A 81 -16.30 -1.42 -18.79
CA PRO A 81 -17.35 -0.71 -18.08
C PRO A 81 -16.97 -0.51 -16.60
N PRO A 82 -17.38 0.61 -15.97
CA PRO A 82 -17.11 0.85 -14.56
C PRO A 82 -17.93 -0.10 -13.67
N ALA A 83 -17.32 -0.67 -12.65
CA ALA A 83 -18.03 -1.39 -11.59
C ALA A 83 -18.31 -0.54 -10.36
N TRP A 84 -17.73 0.66 -10.29
CA TRP A 84 -18.03 1.66 -9.29
C TRP A 84 -17.90 3.05 -9.89
N THR A 85 -18.78 3.96 -9.46
CA THR A 85 -18.76 5.37 -9.83
C THR A 85 -18.81 6.18 -8.53
N PRO A 86 -17.99 7.24 -8.39
CA PRO A 86 -18.01 8.07 -7.21
C PRO A 86 -19.37 8.72 -7.01
N ASP A 87 -19.84 8.72 -5.77
CA ASP A 87 -20.95 9.53 -5.33
C ASP A 87 -20.46 10.96 -5.05
N PRO A 88 -21.10 12.02 -5.56
CA PRO A 88 -20.64 13.40 -5.38
C PRO A 88 -20.47 13.82 -3.90
N ASP A 89 -21.38 13.39 -3.03
CA ASP A 89 -21.33 13.76 -1.61
C ASP A 89 -20.20 13.01 -0.90
N GLU A 90 -20.01 11.71 -1.19
CA GLU A 90 -18.86 10.96 -0.67
C GLU A 90 -17.53 11.48 -1.22
N ALA A 91 -17.49 11.87 -2.51
CA ALA A 91 -16.32 12.41 -3.18
C ALA A 91 -15.82 13.69 -2.53
N ALA A 92 -16.72 14.63 -2.21
CA ALA A 92 -16.40 15.88 -1.51
C ALA A 92 -15.81 15.65 -0.10
N LEU A 93 -16.09 14.50 0.52
CA LEU A 93 -15.59 14.15 1.85
C LEU A 93 -14.22 13.44 1.84
N THR A 94 -13.71 13.04 0.66
CA THR A 94 -12.36 12.49 0.52
C THR A 94 -11.30 13.54 0.86
N ASN A 95 -10.08 13.12 1.18
CA ASN A 95 -8.95 14.01 1.43
C ASN A 95 -8.75 15.00 0.27
N VAL A 96 -8.63 14.49 -0.95
CA VAL A 96 -8.51 15.32 -2.17
C VAL A 96 -9.79 16.12 -2.40
N GLY A 97 -10.96 15.52 -2.19
CA GLY A 97 -12.25 16.20 -2.32
C GLY A 97 -12.37 17.42 -1.42
N ARG A 98 -12.01 17.32 -0.14
CA ARG A 98 -12.03 18.44 0.81
C ARG A 98 -11.07 19.55 0.42
N VAL A 99 -9.89 19.19 -0.09
CA VAL A 99 -8.93 20.17 -0.62
C VAL A 99 -9.52 20.90 -1.83
N LEU A 100 -10.14 20.17 -2.75
CA LEU A 100 -10.77 20.77 -3.93
C LEU A 100 -12.01 21.61 -3.58
N GLU A 101 -12.83 21.19 -2.63
CA GLU A 101 -13.96 22.00 -2.13
C GLU A 101 -13.47 23.30 -1.47
N ALA A 102 -12.40 23.24 -0.68
CA ALA A 102 -11.89 24.40 0.03
C ALA A 102 -11.05 25.35 -0.85
N ARG A 103 -10.28 24.80 -1.79
CA ARG A 103 -9.20 25.50 -2.50
C ARG A 103 -9.18 25.23 -4.01
N GLY A 104 -10.16 24.53 -4.56
CA GLY A 104 -10.20 24.17 -5.99
C GLY A 104 -10.13 25.37 -6.91
N SER A 105 -10.83 26.47 -6.59
CA SER A 105 -10.75 27.73 -7.36
C SER A 105 -9.39 28.44 -7.25
N GLU A 106 -8.64 28.24 -6.17
CA GLU A 106 -7.26 28.75 -6.01
C GLU A 106 -6.30 27.91 -6.86
N ILE A 107 -6.45 26.59 -6.82
CA ILE A 107 -5.54 25.61 -7.43
C ILE A 107 -5.75 25.49 -8.94
N ILE A 108 -7.00 25.41 -9.39
CA ILE A 108 -7.39 25.12 -10.77
C ILE A 108 -7.97 26.36 -11.48
N GLY A 109 -8.23 27.44 -10.72
CA GLY A 109 -8.79 28.68 -11.26
C GLY A 109 -10.27 28.57 -11.60
N GLN A 110 -10.70 29.36 -12.60
CA GLN A 110 -12.11 29.44 -13.02
C GLN A 110 -12.65 28.13 -13.64
N ALA A 111 -11.78 27.19 -13.99
CA ALA A 111 -12.16 25.88 -14.53
C ALA A 111 -12.67 24.91 -13.45
N TYR A 112 -12.42 25.20 -12.17
CA TYR A 112 -12.92 24.36 -11.07
C TYR A 112 -14.46 24.32 -11.06
N LYS A 113 -15.02 23.12 -10.91
CA LYS A 113 -16.47 22.90 -10.80
C LYS A 113 -16.83 22.09 -9.57
N ASP A 114 -16.27 20.89 -9.48
CA ASP A 114 -16.48 19.94 -8.39
C ASP A 114 -15.30 18.95 -8.34
N PRO A 115 -15.12 18.20 -7.25
CA PRO A 115 -13.99 17.29 -7.08
C PRO A 115 -13.87 16.21 -8.17
N ILE A 116 -14.99 15.70 -8.69
CA ILE A 116 -15.00 14.60 -9.66
C ILE A 116 -14.62 15.14 -11.04
N THR A 117 -15.29 16.19 -11.50
CA THR A 117 -15.09 16.71 -12.87
C THR A 117 -13.77 17.47 -13.01
N SER A 118 -13.24 18.03 -11.92
CA SER A 118 -11.96 18.75 -11.92
C SER A 118 -10.75 17.89 -11.54
N PHE A 119 -10.92 16.60 -11.26
CA PHE A 119 -9.81 15.72 -10.84
C PHE A 119 -8.67 15.65 -11.86
N ARG A 120 -8.98 15.65 -13.16
CA ARG A 120 -7.96 15.64 -14.23
C ARG A 120 -7.11 16.90 -14.22
N ASP A 121 -7.73 18.06 -14.00
CA ASP A 121 -7.02 19.33 -13.91
C ASP A 121 -6.19 19.41 -12.62
N PHE A 122 -6.68 18.82 -11.52
CA PHE A 122 -5.90 18.67 -10.29
C PHE A 122 -4.67 17.79 -10.47
N HIS A 123 -4.80 16.66 -11.18
CA HIS A 123 -3.67 15.81 -11.53
C HIS A 123 -2.64 16.58 -12.37
N LYS A 124 -3.09 17.31 -13.39
CA LYS A 124 -2.21 18.19 -14.19
C LYS A 124 -1.49 19.23 -13.31
N PHE A 125 -2.22 19.89 -12.41
CA PHE A 125 -1.63 20.84 -11.45
C PHE A 125 -0.54 20.18 -10.59
N SER A 126 -0.75 18.94 -10.12
CA SER A 126 0.22 18.22 -9.30
C SER A 126 1.57 17.99 -10.01
N ASN A 127 1.54 17.86 -11.34
CA ASN A 127 2.74 17.65 -12.15
C ASN A 127 3.41 18.97 -12.54
N GLU A 128 2.62 19.99 -12.90
CA GLU A 128 3.15 21.28 -13.38
C GLU A 128 3.58 22.22 -12.24
N ASN A 129 3.06 22.02 -11.02
CA ASN A 129 3.29 22.90 -9.87
C ASN A 129 3.75 22.10 -8.63
N PRO A 130 4.88 21.36 -8.70
CA PRO A 130 5.34 20.50 -7.60
C PRO A 130 5.56 21.29 -6.30
N GLU A 131 6.05 22.54 -6.39
CA GLU A 131 6.25 23.42 -5.24
C GLU A 131 4.96 23.65 -4.43
N ALA A 132 3.85 23.94 -5.12
CA ALA A 132 2.58 24.22 -4.47
C ALA A 132 1.89 22.92 -4.02
N TYR A 133 1.89 21.90 -4.87
CA TYR A 133 1.24 20.62 -4.60
C TYR A 133 1.84 19.91 -3.38
N TRP A 134 3.16 19.73 -3.32
CA TRP A 134 3.79 18.97 -2.22
C TRP A 134 3.77 19.73 -0.91
N LYS A 135 3.89 21.07 -0.91
CA LYS A 135 3.69 21.88 0.31
C LYS A 135 2.32 21.62 0.91
N MET A 136 1.27 21.71 0.09
CA MET A 136 -0.10 21.44 0.52
C MET A 136 -0.24 20.00 1.04
N VAL A 137 0.27 19.00 0.33
CA VAL A 137 0.19 17.59 0.78
C VAL A 137 0.91 17.38 2.13
N PHE A 138 2.09 17.99 2.33
CA PHE A 138 2.80 17.91 3.61
C PHE A 138 2.10 18.65 4.74
N GLU A 139 1.45 19.78 4.45
CA GLU A 139 0.60 20.50 5.41
C GLU A 139 -0.61 19.64 5.84
N GLU A 140 -1.32 19.05 4.88
CA GLU A 140 -2.48 18.17 5.14
C GLU A 140 -2.10 16.91 5.95
N MET A 141 -0.95 16.31 5.65
CA MET A 141 -0.39 15.18 6.41
C MET A 141 0.30 15.60 7.73
N GLY A 142 0.45 16.90 7.97
CA GLY A 142 1.16 17.45 9.13
C GLY A 142 2.60 16.92 9.25
N ILE A 143 3.36 16.94 8.16
CA ILE A 143 4.77 16.56 8.15
C ILE A 143 5.61 17.66 8.80
N THR A 144 6.50 17.28 9.70
CA THR A 144 7.40 18.19 10.41
C THR A 144 8.85 17.93 10.01
N PHE A 145 9.58 19.02 9.81
CA PHE A 145 11.01 19.03 9.54
C PHE A 145 11.73 19.73 10.69
N SER A 146 12.88 19.18 11.13
CA SER A 146 13.76 19.88 12.08
C SER A 146 14.50 21.04 11.40
N VAL A 147 14.83 20.87 10.11
CA VAL A 147 15.23 21.94 9.20
C VAL A 147 14.35 21.85 7.97
N ALA A 148 13.55 22.89 7.71
CA ALA A 148 12.69 22.93 6.53
C ALA A 148 13.54 22.99 5.24
N PRO A 149 13.07 22.38 4.14
CA PRO A 149 13.77 22.48 2.86
C PRO A 149 13.76 23.92 2.32
N SER A 150 14.75 24.27 1.50
CA SER A 150 14.79 25.60 0.85
C SER A 150 13.71 25.78 -0.23
N CYS A 151 13.32 24.68 -0.88
CA CYS A 151 12.22 24.57 -1.84
C CYS A 151 11.78 23.09 -1.94
N ILE A 152 10.70 22.78 -2.64
CA ILE A 152 10.27 21.38 -2.84
C ILE A 152 11.16 20.66 -3.84
N LEU A 153 11.47 21.31 -4.97
CA LEU A 153 12.24 20.72 -6.06
C LEU A 153 13.21 21.77 -6.59
N ARG A 154 14.46 21.35 -6.80
CA ARG A 154 15.52 22.12 -7.44
C ARG A 154 16.05 21.35 -8.64
N ASP A 155 16.15 22.01 -9.78
CA ASP A 155 16.80 21.42 -10.96
C ASP A 155 18.24 21.05 -10.63
N SER A 156 18.67 19.88 -11.10
CA SER A 156 19.99 19.34 -10.81
C SER A 156 20.45 18.39 -11.92
N ASP A 157 21.65 18.62 -12.47
CA ASP A 157 22.25 17.70 -13.44
C ASP A 157 22.69 16.39 -12.80
N ALA A 158 22.88 16.37 -11.47
CA ALA A 158 23.26 15.17 -10.73
C ALA A 158 22.08 14.20 -10.51
N TYR A 159 20.84 14.69 -10.65
CA TYR A 159 19.62 13.92 -10.46
C TYR A 159 18.70 14.13 -11.67
N PRO A 160 18.52 13.14 -12.56
CA PRO A 160 17.67 13.29 -13.75
C PRO A 160 16.22 13.76 -13.46
N GLY A 161 15.73 13.52 -12.23
CA GLY A 161 14.43 13.96 -11.72
C GLY A 161 14.44 15.19 -10.80
N GLY A 162 15.57 15.89 -10.71
CA GLY A 162 15.81 17.00 -9.79
C GLY A 162 16.08 16.58 -8.33
N GLU A 163 16.53 17.55 -7.54
CA GLU A 163 16.79 17.40 -6.12
C GLU A 163 15.55 17.83 -5.30
N TRP A 164 14.96 16.89 -4.57
CA TRP A 164 13.75 17.06 -3.79
C TRP A 164 14.06 17.39 -2.32
N LEU A 165 13.36 18.37 -1.76
CA LEU A 165 13.54 18.88 -0.41
C LEU A 165 15.01 19.21 -0.05
N PRO A 166 15.73 19.98 -0.90
CA PRO A 166 17.12 20.35 -0.65
C PRO A 166 17.30 21.00 0.73
N GLY A 167 18.29 20.50 1.48
CA GLY A 167 18.62 20.97 2.82
C GLY A 167 17.66 20.54 3.92
N ALA A 168 16.59 19.79 3.61
CA ALA A 168 15.70 19.29 4.65
C ALA A 168 16.40 18.31 5.59
N VAL A 169 16.08 18.44 6.87
CA VAL A 169 16.45 17.50 7.92
C VAL A 169 15.17 17.05 8.62
N LEU A 170 15.00 15.74 8.75
CA LEU A 170 13.85 15.12 9.40
C LEU A 170 14.17 13.69 9.84
N ASN A 171 13.25 13.12 10.62
CA ASN A 171 13.18 11.68 10.83
C ASN A 171 11.75 11.18 10.53
N ALA A 172 11.64 10.28 9.56
CA ALA A 172 10.35 9.73 9.11
C ALA A 172 9.65 8.89 10.20
N ALA A 173 10.42 8.15 11.02
CA ALA A 173 9.85 7.38 12.13
C ALA A 173 9.39 8.31 13.26
N ALA A 174 10.10 9.39 13.55
CA ALA A 174 9.65 10.40 14.52
C ALA A 174 8.31 11.04 14.09
N ASN A 175 8.13 11.33 12.80
CA ASN A 175 6.86 11.80 12.25
C ASN A 175 5.71 10.79 12.44
N CYS A 176 6.00 9.48 12.51
CA CYS A 176 5.00 8.45 12.78
C CYS A 176 4.60 8.35 14.26
N LEU A 177 5.55 8.63 15.16
CA LEU A 177 5.45 8.43 16.61
C LEU A 177 5.01 9.69 17.38
N THR A 178 4.98 10.84 16.71
CA THR A 178 4.62 12.11 17.33
C THR A 178 3.13 12.38 17.21
N ALA A 179 2.53 12.93 18.27
CA ALA A 179 1.17 13.42 18.22
C ALA A 179 1.06 14.56 17.20
N LYS A 180 -0.04 14.60 16.46
CA LYS A 180 -0.31 15.60 15.42
C LYS A 180 -1.71 16.17 15.64
N PRO A 181 -2.08 17.32 15.03
CA PRO A 181 -3.45 17.80 15.09
C PRO A 181 -4.45 16.71 14.68
N GLY A 182 -5.37 16.35 15.59
CA GLY A 182 -6.32 15.25 15.39
C GLY A 182 -5.81 13.83 15.69
N ARG A 183 -4.58 13.68 16.20
CA ARG A 183 -4.00 12.42 16.69
C ARG A 183 -3.25 12.65 18.01
N THR A 184 -3.87 12.22 19.10
CA THR A 184 -3.36 12.29 20.47
C THR A 184 -2.54 11.06 20.84
N PRO A 185 -1.70 11.12 21.89
CA PRO A 185 -0.93 9.97 22.38
C PRO A 185 -1.80 8.74 22.75
N SER A 186 -3.04 8.95 23.19
CA SER A 186 -3.99 7.89 23.57
C SER A 186 -4.73 7.25 22.39
N ASN A 187 -4.62 7.79 21.17
CA ASN A 187 -5.22 7.14 20.01
C ASN A 187 -4.51 5.82 19.71
N VAL A 188 -5.26 4.85 19.17
CA VAL A 188 -4.70 3.58 18.71
C VAL A 188 -3.76 3.83 17.53
N ALA A 189 -2.58 3.23 17.57
CA ALA A 189 -1.63 3.19 16.47
C ALA A 189 -1.64 1.82 15.78
N ILE A 190 -1.77 0.74 16.55
CA ILE A 190 -1.83 -0.63 16.04
C ILE A 190 -2.98 -1.37 16.72
N VAL A 191 -3.80 -2.04 15.91
CA VAL A 191 -4.76 -3.07 16.35
C VAL A 191 -4.29 -4.41 15.81
N TRP A 192 -4.28 -5.45 16.64
CA TRP A 192 -3.70 -6.73 16.21
C TRP A 192 -4.31 -7.96 16.88
N ARG A 193 -4.12 -9.10 16.23
CA ARG A 193 -4.50 -10.44 16.71
C ARG A 193 -3.59 -11.51 16.11
N ASP A 194 -3.30 -12.55 16.89
CA ASP A 194 -2.61 -13.75 16.41
C ASP A 194 -3.60 -14.77 15.82
N GLU A 195 -3.11 -15.58 14.87
CA GLU A 195 -3.83 -16.74 14.36
C GLU A 195 -4.29 -17.68 15.49
N GLY A 196 -5.51 -18.19 15.36
CA GLY A 196 -6.11 -19.10 16.35
C GLY A 196 -6.66 -18.42 17.60
N LYS A 197 -6.56 -17.08 17.70
CA LYS A 197 -7.11 -16.28 18.81
C LYS A 197 -8.42 -15.58 18.48
N ASP A 198 -9.21 -16.16 17.58
CA ASP A 198 -10.44 -15.58 17.04
C ASP A 198 -11.52 -15.30 18.10
N SER A 199 -11.50 -16.05 19.21
CA SER A 199 -12.42 -15.85 20.34
C SER A 199 -11.92 -14.82 21.37
N GLU A 200 -10.67 -14.37 21.26
CA GLU A 200 -10.07 -13.42 22.17
C GLU A 200 -10.34 -11.97 21.72
N PRO A 201 -10.41 -11.01 22.67
CA PRO A 201 -10.49 -9.59 22.34
C PRO A 201 -9.32 -9.15 21.46
N LEU A 202 -9.55 -8.09 20.66
CA LEU A 202 -8.46 -7.44 19.94
C LEU A 202 -7.46 -6.84 20.91
N ASN A 203 -6.19 -6.85 20.50
CA ASN A 203 -5.14 -6.15 21.22
C ASN A 203 -4.88 -4.79 20.56
N PHE A 204 -4.52 -3.82 21.39
CA PHE A 204 -4.30 -2.44 20.95
C PHE A 204 -2.96 -1.94 21.45
N VAL A 205 -2.31 -1.11 20.64
CA VAL A 205 -1.14 -0.33 21.02
C VAL A 205 -1.42 1.11 20.65
N THR A 206 -1.43 1.98 21.65
CA THR A 206 -1.60 3.43 21.49
C THR A 206 -0.35 4.07 20.87
N VAL A 207 -0.48 5.29 20.38
CA VAL A 207 0.67 6.08 19.87
C VAL A 207 1.73 6.24 20.96
N GLU A 208 1.32 6.49 22.20
CA GLU A 208 2.24 6.62 23.34
C GLU A 208 2.97 5.31 23.63
N GLU A 209 2.27 4.18 23.67
CA GLU A 209 2.87 2.87 23.91
C GLU A 209 3.84 2.49 22.78
N LEU A 210 3.47 2.75 21.52
CA LEU A 210 4.35 2.50 20.38
C LEU A 210 5.61 3.36 20.49
N ARG A 211 5.47 4.65 20.84
CA ARG A 211 6.61 5.57 21.04
C ARG A 211 7.53 5.09 22.17
N LYS A 212 6.97 4.66 23.30
CA LYS A 212 7.76 4.11 24.43
C LYS A 212 8.48 2.82 24.05
N LYS A 213 7.78 1.89 23.38
CA LYS A 213 8.38 0.64 22.89
C LYS A 213 9.51 0.90 21.89
N SER A 214 9.30 1.76 20.89
CA SER A 214 10.35 2.12 19.93
C SER A 214 11.51 2.86 20.60
N SER A 215 11.24 3.69 21.62
CA SER A 215 12.28 4.37 22.40
C SER A 215 13.15 3.40 23.18
N LEU A 216 12.54 2.39 23.82
CA LEU A 216 13.29 1.36 24.52
C LEU A 216 14.21 0.57 23.58
N VAL A 217 13.69 0.18 22.40
CA VAL A 217 14.50 -0.51 21.39
C VAL A 217 15.63 0.38 20.87
N ALA A 218 15.36 1.67 20.62
CA ALA A 218 16.39 2.63 20.20
C ALA A 218 17.49 2.83 21.27
N ASN A 219 17.12 2.91 22.55
CA ASN A 219 18.07 2.98 23.66
C ASN A 219 18.93 1.69 23.76
N ALA A 220 18.33 0.53 23.54
CA ALA A 220 19.06 -0.75 23.52
C ALA A 220 20.01 -0.85 22.30
N LEU A 221 19.62 -0.31 21.14
CA LEU A 221 20.48 -0.23 19.96
C LEU A 221 21.75 0.61 20.22
N ASP A 222 21.62 1.74 20.91
CA ASP A 222 22.79 2.58 21.26
C ASP A 222 23.81 1.81 22.11
N ALA A 223 23.34 0.94 23.01
CA ALA A 223 24.19 0.11 23.85
C ALA A 223 24.94 -1.00 23.09
N LEU A 224 24.56 -1.29 21.84
CA LEU A 224 25.34 -2.16 20.97
C LEU A 224 26.61 -1.48 20.42
N ASN A 225 26.74 -0.16 20.58
CA ASN A 225 27.88 0.63 20.12
C ASN A 225 28.16 0.50 18.60
N LEU A 226 27.11 0.29 17.80
CA LEU A 226 27.21 0.31 16.35
C LEU A 226 27.29 1.75 15.84
N ALA A 227 28.13 1.99 14.83
CA ALA A 227 28.24 3.31 14.20
C ALA A 227 26.88 3.74 13.60
N LYS A 228 26.48 4.99 13.82
CA LYS A 228 25.26 5.55 13.20
C LYS A 228 25.33 5.44 11.68
N GLY A 229 24.20 5.18 11.04
CA GLY A 229 24.12 4.81 9.63
C GLY A 229 24.46 3.35 9.32
N SER A 230 24.78 2.51 10.32
CA SER A 230 24.92 1.06 10.09
C SER A 230 23.61 0.42 9.65
N ALA A 231 23.72 -0.55 8.75
CA ALA A 231 22.61 -1.37 8.30
C ALA A 231 22.26 -2.46 9.33
N ILE A 232 20.98 -2.58 9.68
CA ILE A 232 20.44 -3.57 10.63
C ILE A 232 19.25 -4.28 9.97
N ALA A 233 19.36 -5.59 9.83
CA ALA A 233 18.35 -6.38 9.14
C ALA A 233 17.15 -6.73 10.04
N ILE A 234 16.00 -6.92 9.40
CA ILE A 234 14.81 -7.53 10.00
C ILE A 234 14.38 -8.69 9.11
N ASP A 235 14.31 -9.88 9.70
CA ASP A 235 13.85 -11.12 9.09
C ASP A 235 12.89 -11.82 10.06
N MET A 236 11.63 -11.40 10.04
CA MET A 236 10.55 -11.96 10.85
C MET A 236 9.16 -11.54 10.32
N PRO A 237 8.10 -12.30 10.66
CA PRO A 237 6.71 -11.92 10.44
C PRO A 237 6.39 -10.48 10.91
N MET A 238 5.54 -9.80 10.14
CA MET A 238 5.16 -8.41 10.42
C MET A 238 4.13 -8.32 11.56
N ASN A 239 4.61 -8.42 12.78
CA ASN A 239 3.86 -8.20 14.02
C ASN A 239 4.23 -6.87 14.68
N VAL A 240 3.66 -6.60 15.86
CA VAL A 240 3.91 -5.36 16.62
C VAL A 240 5.39 -5.12 16.91
N ASN A 241 6.15 -6.18 17.24
CA ASN A 241 7.57 -6.07 17.52
C ASN A 241 8.34 -5.70 16.25
N ALA A 242 8.03 -6.33 15.11
CA ALA A 242 8.67 -6.01 13.82
C ALA A 242 8.49 -4.53 13.45
N VAL A 243 7.28 -3.99 13.61
CA VAL A 243 6.99 -2.56 13.37
C VAL A 243 7.72 -1.67 14.38
N THR A 244 7.70 -2.04 15.66
CA THR A 244 8.40 -1.30 16.72
C THR A 244 9.89 -1.20 16.43
N ILE A 245 10.51 -2.30 16.03
CA ILE A 245 11.93 -2.42 15.68
C ILE A 245 12.24 -1.62 14.43
N TYR A 246 11.42 -1.75 13.39
CA TYR A 246 11.55 -0.98 12.16
C TYR A 246 11.61 0.52 12.44
N LEU A 247 10.64 1.04 13.21
CA LEU A 247 10.60 2.44 13.59
C LEU A 247 11.78 2.83 14.49
N ALA A 248 12.19 1.96 15.42
CA ALA A 248 13.30 2.23 16.33
C ALA A 248 14.67 2.34 15.63
N ILE A 249 14.94 1.47 14.65
CA ILE A 249 16.16 1.52 13.83
C ILE A 249 16.25 2.87 13.11
N VAL A 250 15.16 3.29 12.45
CA VAL A 250 15.10 4.58 11.74
C VAL A 250 15.17 5.76 12.73
N LEU A 251 14.48 5.68 13.87
CA LEU A 251 14.48 6.72 14.91
C LEU A 251 15.88 6.96 15.49
N ALA A 252 16.66 5.89 15.64
CA ALA A 252 18.03 5.91 16.15
C ALA A 252 19.09 6.25 15.08
N GLY A 253 18.69 6.54 13.83
CA GLY A 253 19.60 6.93 12.75
C GLY A 253 20.39 5.75 12.15
N TYR A 254 19.84 4.54 12.20
CA TYR A 254 20.34 3.36 11.51
C TYR A 254 19.50 3.08 10.25
N ILE A 255 20.01 2.19 9.39
CA ILE A 255 19.33 1.82 8.13
C ILE A 255 18.70 0.45 8.31
N VAL A 256 17.40 0.32 8.05
CA VAL A 256 16.74 -1.00 8.06
C VAL A 256 17.17 -1.80 6.82
N VAL A 257 17.43 -3.10 6.95
CA VAL A 257 17.52 -4.02 5.82
C VAL A 257 16.32 -4.95 5.88
N SER A 258 15.37 -4.75 4.98
CA SER A 258 14.11 -5.48 5.00
C SER A 258 14.24 -6.81 4.24
N ILE A 259 14.08 -7.93 4.96
CA ILE A 259 14.20 -9.29 4.40
C ILE A 259 12.87 -10.02 4.62
N ALA A 260 12.39 -10.71 3.57
CA ALA A 260 11.16 -11.48 3.67
C ALA A 260 11.40 -12.76 4.50
N ASP A 261 10.53 -12.98 5.48
CA ASP A 261 10.51 -14.11 6.42
C ASP A 261 10.30 -15.49 5.76
N SER A 262 9.86 -15.47 4.49
CA SER A 262 9.72 -16.66 3.65
C SER A 262 11.04 -17.12 3.01
N PHE A 263 12.12 -16.35 3.06
CA PHE A 263 13.36 -16.70 2.37
C PHE A 263 14.14 -17.82 3.06
N ALA A 264 14.86 -18.60 2.24
CA ALA A 264 15.81 -19.60 2.70
C ALA A 264 17.17 -18.96 3.04
N ALA A 265 17.99 -19.67 3.81
CA ALA A 265 19.29 -19.20 4.28
C ALA A 265 20.21 -18.57 3.20
N PRO A 266 20.36 -19.13 1.97
CA PRO A 266 21.18 -18.50 0.94
C PRO A 266 20.67 -17.12 0.50
N ALA A 267 19.34 -16.97 0.41
CA ALA A 267 18.70 -15.72 0.00
C ALA A 267 18.80 -14.64 1.10
N ILE A 268 18.74 -15.04 2.38
CA ILE A 268 19.02 -14.18 3.54
C ILE A 268 20.49 -13.75 3.53
N SER A 269 21.42 -14.71 3.43
CA SER A 269 22.87 -14.48 3.42
C SER A 269 23.29 -13.48 2.34
N MET A 270 22.74 -13.61 1.14
CA MET A 270 23.04 -12.71 0.03
C MET A 270 22.66 -11.25 0.35
N ARG A 271 21.47 -11.03 0.89
CA ARG A 271 20.97 -9.68 1.24
C ARG A 271 21.79 -9.05 2.36
N LEU A 272 22.14 -9.85 3.38
CA LEU A 272 23.00 -9.40 4.48
C LEU A 272 24.39 -8.97 3.99
N LYS A 273 24.98 -9.70 3.03
CA LYS A 273 26.27 -9.34 2.44
C LYS A 273 26.21 -8.07 1.61
N ILE A 274 25.23 -7.96 0.70
CA ILE A 274 25.08 -6.79 -0.18
C ILE A 274 24.83 -5.51 0.64
N SER A 275 24.07 -5.61 1.72
CA SER A 275 23.75 -4.47 2.60
C SER A 275 24.79 -4.22 3.69
N GLU A 276 25.82 -5.07 3.79
CA GLU A 276 26.81 -5.04 4.88
C GLU A 276 26.21 -4.98 6.30
N ALA A 277 25.08 -5.67 6.50
CA ALA A 277 24.33 -5.63 7.75
C ALA A 277 25.21 -6.00 8.96
N LYS A 278 25.11 -5.22 10.04
CA LYS A 278 25.89 -5.39 11.28
C LYS A 278 25.17 -6.21 12.35
N ALA A 279 23.85 -6.30 12.25
CA ALA A 279 23.00 -7.10 13.12
C ALA A 279 21.71 -7.50 12.36
N ILE A 280 20.99 -8.47 12.90
CA ILE A 280 19.68 -8.91 12.38
C ILE A 280 18.71 -9.15 13.54
N PHE A 281 17.51 -8.57 13.46
CA PHE A 281 16.37 -8.99 14.28
C PHE A 281 15.64 -10.14 13.60
N THR A 282 15.34 -11.18 14.35
CA THR A 282 14.61 -12.35 13.85
C THR A 282 13.73 -12.95 14.93
N GLN A 283 12.95 -13.98 14.60
CA GLN A 283 12.20 -14.77 15.56
C GLN A 283 12.78 -16.18 15.72
N ASP A 284 12.46 -16.82 16.84
CA ASP A 284 12.78 -18.23 17.04
C ASP A 284 12.12 -19.11 15.97
N CYS A 285 10.83 -18.91 15.74
CA CYS A 285 10.07 -19.58 14.70
C CYS A 285 8.96 -18.69 14.09
N ILE A 286 8.43 -19.14 12.95
CA ILE A 286 7.19 -18.60 12.36
C ILE A 286 6.07 -19.58 12.68
N LEU A 287 4.96 -19.05 13.21
CA LEU A 287 3.72 -19.79 13.43
C LEU A 287 2.76 -19.46 12.28
N ARG A 288 2.40 -20.46 11.49
CA ARG A 288 1.48 -20.27 10.35
C ARG A 288 0.76 -21.55 9.97
N ASP A 289 -0.56 -21.49 9.85
CA ASP A 289 -1.42 -22.63 9.52
C ASP A 289 -1.11 -23.85 10.43
N ASP A 290 -1.03 -23.61 11.75
CA ASP A 290 -0.65 -24.57 12.80
C ASP A 290 0.75 -25.22 12.66
N LYS A 291 1.60 -24.69 11.77
CA LYS A 291 2.98 -25.16 11.59
C LYS A 291 3.96 -24.21 12.26
N GLU A 292 5.03 -24.81 12.76
CA GLU A 292 6.19 -24.09 13.30
C GLU A 292 7.36 -24.21 12.30
N LEU A 293 7.82 -23.08 11.78
CA LEU A 293 8.95 -23.02 10.85
C LEU A 293 10.15 -22.40 11.58
N PRO A 294 11.29 -23.11 11.71
CA PRO A 294 12.43 -22.62 12.50
C PRO A 294 13.15 -21.49 11.78
N LEU A 295 12.96 -20.25 12.22
CA LEU A 295 13.47 -19.07 11.53
C LEU A 295 14.89 -18.73 11.96
N TYR A 296 15.16 -18.73 13.27
CA TYR A 296 16.51 -18.51 13.80
C TYR A 296 17.54 -19.50 13.22
N SER A 297 17.17 -20.77 13.04
CA SER A 297 18.04 -21.77 12.42
C SER A 297 18.47 -21.38 11.00
N ARG A 298 17.59 -20.75 10.21
CA ARG A 298 17.93 -20.25 8.87
C ARG A 298 18.88 -19.06 8.94
N VAL A 299 18.74 -18.20 9.94
CA VAL A 299 19.65 -17.06 10.19
C VAL A 299 21.05 -17.54 10.58
N VAL A 300 21.13 -18.60 11.39
CA VAL A 300 22.40 -19.28 11.72
C VAL A 300 23.04 -19.90 10.46
N GLU A 301 22.26 -20.64 9.68
CA GLU A 301 22.73 -21.25 8.41
C GLU A 301 23.19 -20.19 7.39
N ALA A 302 22.51 -19.04 7.34
CA ALA A 302 22.86 -17.90 6.50
C ALA A 302 24.20 -17.25 6.90
N LYS A 303 24.77 -17.65 8.05
CA LYS A 303 25.96 -17.03 8.66
C LYS A 303 25.75 -15.53 8.87
N ALA A 304 24.56 -15.17 9.35
CA ALA A 304 24.22 -13.79 9.65
C ALA A 304 25.16 -13.21 10.72
N PRO A 305 25.30 -11.87 10.79
CA PRO A 305 25.95 -11.20 11.92
C PRO A 305 25.19 -11.45 13.24
N MET A 306 25.51 -10.70 14.30
CA MET A 306 24.81 -10.73 15.59
C MET A 306 23.29 -10.76 15.39
N ALA A 307 22.64 -11.82 15.86
CA ALA A 307 21.19 -11.95 15.80
C ALA A 307 20.58 -11.58 17.15
N ILE A 308 19.51 -10.78 17.11
CA ILE A 308 18.63 -10.53 18.24
C ILE A 308 17.35 -11.31 18.00
N VAL A 309 17.08 -12.29 18.88
CA VAL A 309 16.04 -13.29 18.66
C VAL A 309 14.83 -13.03 19.53
N ILE A 310 13.70 -12.82 18.86
CA ILE A 310 12.41 -12.51 19.49
C ILE A 310 11.60 -13.79 19.62
N PRO A 311 11.03 -14.09 20.80
CA PRO A 311 10.13 -15.22 20.97
C PRO A 311 8.83 -15.04 20.14
N ALA A 312 8.42 -16.09 19.43
CA ALA A 312 7.14 -16.12 18.71
C ALA A 312 5.94 -16.28 19.65
N ARG A 313 6.12 -16.87 20.85
CA ARG A 313 5.06 -17.19 21.82
C ARG A 313 5.27 -16.52 23.18
N GLY A 314 5.19 -15.19 23.26
CA GLY A 314 5.29 -14.48 24.55
C GLY A 314 6.73 -14.25 24.99
N SER A 315 7.07 -14.42 26.28
CA SER A 315 8.35 -13.93 26.83
C SER A 315 9.54 -14.90 26.73
N SER A 316 9.33 -16.19 26.49
CA SER A 316 10.44 -17.17 26.46
C SER A 316 10.70 -17.73 25.07
N THR A 317 11.95 -17.68 24.60
CA THR A 317 12.38 -18.34 23.37
C THR A 317 12.47 -19.85 23.56
N SER A 318 12.10 -20.63 22.55
CA SER A 318 12.21 -22.11 22.60
C SER A 318 13.63 -22.64 22.37
N ILE A 319 14.55 -21.75 21.97
CA ILE A 319 15.91 -22.08 21.56
C ILE A 319 16.80 -22.40 22.77
N LYS A 320 17.44 -23.57 22.73
CA LYS A 320 18.49 -23.96 23.69
C LYS A 320 19.86 -23.73 23.07
N GLY A 321 20.58 -22.72 23.57
CA GLY A 321 21.96 -22.42 23.15
C GLY A 321 22.04 -21.51 21.93
N PHE A 322 22.05 -20.21 22.17
CA PHE A 322 22.38 -19.21 21.14
C PHE A 322 23.84 -19.32 20.70
N ARG A 323 24.15 -18.83 19.49
CA ARG A 323 25.55 -18.53 19.14
C ARG A 323 26.11 -17.55 20.16
N ALA A 324 27.42 -17.59 20.41
CA ALA A 324 28.06 -16.79 21.46
C ALA A 324 27.80 -15.28 21.35
N ASP A 325 27.66 -14.77 20.13
CA ASP A 325 27.44 -13.34 19.85
C ASP A 325 25.96 -12.97 19.70
N ASP A 326 25.03 -13.93 19.72
CA ASP A 326 23.60 -13.67 19.57
C ASP A 326 22.95 -13.34 20.92
N LEU A 327 21.88 -12.55 20.88
CA LEU A 327 21.15 -12.08 22.05
C LEU A 327 19.71 -12.57 22.04
N SER A 328 19.21 -12.93 23.23
CA SER A 328 17.77 -13.00 23.43
C SER A 328 17.16 -11.59 23.38
N TRP A 329 15.87 -11.50 23.09
CA TRP A 329 15.15 -10.22 23.15
C TRP A 329 15.26 -9.55 24.53
N GLU A 330 15.16 -10.33 25.61
CA GLU A 330 15.27 -9.83 26.97
C GLU A 330 16.67 -9.28 27.27
N ASP A 331 17.72 -10.02 26.91
CA ASP A 331 19.11 -9.58 27.09
C ASP A 331 19.43 -8.34 26.25
N PHE A 332 18.88 -8.25 25.04
CA PHE A 332 19.02 -7.07 24.20
C PHE A 332 18.35 -5.85 24.84
N LEU A 333 17.08 -5.96 25.24
CA LEU A 333 16.37 -4.85 25.89
C LEU A 333 17.00 -4.45 27.24
N GLY A 334 17.54 -5.42 27.98
CA GLY A 334 18.24 -5.19 29.25
C GLY A 334 19.55 -4.40 29.13
N ARG A 335 20.07 -4.20 27.90
CA ARG A 335 21.20 -3.31 27.64
C ARG A 335 20.82 -1.84 27.59
N ALA A 336 19.53 -1.51 27.50
CA ALA A 336 19.08 -0.12 27.49
C ALA A 336 19.57 0.60 28.76
N ASP A 337 20.12 1.79 28.60
CA ASP A 337 20.53 2.62 29.72
C ASP A 337 19.30 3.20 30.42
N HIS A 338 18.88 2.57 31.51
CA HIS A 338 17.74 2.97 32.32
C HIS A 338 17.93 4.31 33.05
N THR A 339 19.12 4.92 32.98
CA THR A 339 19.34 6.28 33.50
C THR A 339 18.95 7.38 32.50
N LYS A 340 18.78 7.02 31.22
CA LYS A 340 18.30 7.94 30.18
C LYS A 340 16.78 8.13 30.28
N ALA A 341 16.28 9.17 29.62
CA ALA A 341 14.85 9.41 29.51
C ALA A 341 14.14 8.22 28.82
N ASP A 342 12.93 7.90 29.30
CA ASP A 342 12.07 6.85 28.74
C ASP A 342 11.76 7.06 27.25
N ILE A 343 11.75 8.32 26.82
CA ILE A 343 11.55 8.71 25.44
C ILE A 343 12.90 8.99 24.79
N TYR A 344 13.19 8.27 23.72
CA TYR A 344 14.43 8.39 22.97
C TYR A 344 14.54 9.76 22.31
N THR A 345 15.72 10.36 22.37
CA THR A 345 16.01 11.59 21.62
C THR A 345 16.29 11.21 20.18
N THR A 346 15.34 11.48 19.29
CA THR A 346 15.43 11.21 17.85
C THR A 346 16.76 11.66 17.26
N VAL A 347 17.36 10.82 16.42
CA VAL A 347 18.48 11.23 15.58
C VAL A 347 17.91 11.85 14.30
N GLU A 348 18.02 13.17 14.20
CA GLU A 348 17.67 13.94 13.01
C GLU A 348 18.69 13.67 11.88
N GLN A 349 18.20 13.47 10.65
CA GLN A 349 19.03 13.10 9.50
C GLN A 349 18.69 13.96 8.27
N PRO A 350 19.65 14.23 7.38
CA PRO A 350 19.35 14.80 6.07
C PRO A 350 18.29 13.97 5.35
N ALA A 351 17.40 14.61 4.59
CA ALA A 351 16.29 13.91 3.94
C ALA A 351 16.74 12.80 2.97
N TYR A 352 17.93 12.94 2.39
CA TYR A 352 18.56 11.96 1.50
C TYR A 352 19.31 10.83 2.21
N GLN A 353 19.45 10.87 3.53
CA GLN A 353 20.04 9.76 4.27
C GLN A 353 19.16 8.52 4.11
N PHE A 354 19.81 7.37 3.92
CA PHE A 354 19.11 6.10 3.80
C PHE A 354 18.39 5.73 5.10
N SER A 355 17.16 5.25 4.97
CA SER A 355 16.31 4.80 6.08
C SER A 355 16.01 3.29 6.01
N ASN A 356 15.97 2.74 4.80
CA ASN A 356 15.67 1.33 4.55
C ASN A 356 16.37 0.84 3.28
N ILE A 357 16.68 -0.45 3.20
CA ILE A 357 17.17 -1.13 2.01
C ILE A 357 16.22 -2.28 1.72
N LEU A 358 15.65 -2.25 0.54
CA LEU A 358 14.79 -3.29 0.00
C LEU A 358 15.45 -3.93 -1.21
N PHE A 359 14.99 -5.11 -1.58
CA PHE A 359 15.56 -5.87 -2.69
C PHE A 359 14.50 -6.17 -3.73
N SER A 360 14.83 -5.96 -5.00
CA SER A 360 14.05 -6.49 -6.12
C SER A 360 14.86 -7.54 -6.87
N SER A 361 14.16 -8.41 -7.60
CA SER A 361 14.83 -9.40 -8.46
C SER A 361 15.61 -8.71 -9.57
N GLY A 362 16.91 -9.00 -9.68
CA GLY A 362 17.76 -8.55 -10.78
C GLY A 362 17.62 -9.43 -12.03
N THR A 363 18.09 -8.92 -13.16
CA THR A 363 18.18 -9.64 -14.44
C THR A 363 19.40 -10.56 -14.51
N THR A 364 20.42 -10.31 -13.67
CA THR A 364 21.72 -10.99 -13.65
C THR A 364 21.84 -12.08 -12.57
N GLY A 365 20.75 -12.41 -11.86
CA GLY A 365 20.70 -13.45 -10.83
C GLY A 365 20.90 -12.94 -9.39
N GLU A 366 21.71 -11.89 -9.17
CA GLU A 366 21.77 -11.20 -7.89
C GLU A 366 20.60 -10.21 -7.72
N PRO A 367 20.01 -10.08 -6.52
CA PRO A 367 18.96 -9.09 -6.28
C PRO A 367 19.54 -7.67 -6.28
N LYS A 368 18.79 -6.71 -6.84
CA LYS A 368 19.14 -5.29 -6.80
C LYS A 368 18.85 -4.73 -5.40
N ALA A 369 19.84 -4.12 -4.77
CA ALA A 369 19.68 -3.46 -3.47
C ALA A 369 19.29 -1.99 -3.67
N ILE A 370 18.05 -1.68 -3.30
CA ILE A 370 17.39 -0.40 -3.54
C ILE A 370 17.25 0.32 -2.20
N PRO A 371 18.10 1.33 -1.91
CA PRO A 371 17.97 2.13 -0.72
C PRO A 371 16.79 3.11 -0.85
N TRP A 372 16.05 3.27 0.24
CA TRP A 372 15.08 4.34 0.45
C TRP A 372 15.71 5.40 1.33
N THR A 373 15.36 6.66 1.07
CA THR A 373 15.76 7.79 1.91
C THR A 373 14.66 8.12 2.93
N HIS A 374 14.75 9.25 3.63
CA HIS A 374 13.65 9.76 4.45
C HIS A 374 12.53 10.41 3.61
N LEU A 375 12.74 10.62 2.30
CA LEU A 375 11.71 11.11 1.37
C LEU A 375 10.69 10.02 1.00
N THR A 376 11.18 8.80 0.78
CA THR A 376 10.36 7.67 0.30
C THR A 376 9.16 7.36 1.22
N PRO A 377 9.29 7.36 2.57
CA PRO A 377 8.16 7.28 3.49
C PRO A 377 7.07 8.33 3.26
N LEU A 378 7.45 9.57 2.92
CA LEU A 378 6.50 10.66 2.67
C LEU A 378 5.72 10.42 1.38
N LYS A 379 6.36 9.88 0.34
CA LYS A 379 5.69 9.46 -0.90
C LYS A 379 4.69 8.35 -0.64
N ALA A 380 5.08 7.30 0.09
CA ALA A 380 4.19 6.20 0.45
C ALA A 380 2.93 6.69 1.17
N ALA A 381 3.09 7.62 2.11
CA ALA A 381 1.97 8.22 2.83
C ALA A 381 1.10 9.15 1.97
N ALA A 382 1.72 9.92 1.08
CA ALA A 382 0.99 10.76 0.13
C ALA A 382 0.12 9.93 -0.82
N ASP A 383 0.60 8.78 -1.30
CA ASP A 383 -0.20 7.87 -2.12
C ASP A 383 -1.42 7.36 -1.36
N GLY A 384 -1.21 6.90 -0.12
CA GLY A 384 -2.29 6.47 0.77
C GLY A 384 -3.31 7.58 1.05
N TRP A 385 -2.84 8.82 1.24
CA TRP A 385 -3.68 9.99 1.47
C TRP A 385 -4.50 10.38 0.23
N CYS A 386 -3.88 10.36 -0.96
CA CYS A 386 -4.48 10.77 -2.23
C CYS A 386 -5.45 9.74 -2.81
N HIS A 387 -4.98 8.50 -2.98
CA HIS A 387 -5.64 7.52 -3.86
C HIS A 387 -6.51 6.53 -3.09
N MET A 388 -6.08 6.17 -1.88
CA MET A 388 -6.85 5.31 -0.96
C MET A 388 -7.59 6.12 0.09
N ASP A 389 -7.39 7.46 0.11
CA ASP A 389 -8.07 8.37 1.01
C ASP A 389 -7.93 7.94 2.48
N ILE A 390 -6.73 7.56 2.90
CA ILE A 390 -6.45 7.18 4.29
C ILE A 390 -6.57 8.44 5.15
N ARG A 391 -7.47 8.39 6.14
CA ARG A 391 -7.80 9.50 7.03
C ARG A 391 -7.39 9.18 8.46
N LYS A 392 -7.34 10.23 9.27
CA LYS A 392 -7.24 10.11 10.73
C LYS A 392 -8.41 9.26 11.24
N GLY A 393 -8.12 8.27 12.08
CA GLY A 393 -9.11 7.35 12.64
C GLY A 393 -9.50 6.17 11.74
N ASP A 394 -9.01 6.09 10.50
CA ASP A 394 -9.16 4.88 9.69
C ASP A 394 -8.38 3.71 10.28
N VAL A 395 -8.77 2.49 9.90
CA VAL A 395 -8.07 1.24 10.21
C VAL A 395 -7.62 0.61 8.91
N VAL A 396 -6.30 0.56 8.71
CA VAL A 396 -5.67 0.13 7.46
C VAL A 396 -5.05 -1.25 7.65
N ALA A 397 -5.47 -2.22 6.85
CA ALA A 397 -4.95 -3.58 6.87
C ALA A 397 -4.35 -3.92 5.50
N TRP A 398 -3.16 -4.50 5.47
CA TRP A 398 -2.62 -5.12 4.26
C TRP A 398 -1.91 -6.42 4.64
N PRO A 399 -2.34 -7.59 4.12
CA PRO A 399 -1.60 -8.84 4.28
C PRO A 399 -0.25 -8.79 3.57
N THR A 400 0.79 -8.40 4.29
CA THR A 400 2.15 -8.22 3.75
C THR A 400 3.19 -8.44 4.84
N ASN A 401 4.48 -8.35 4.49
CA ASN A 401 5.59 -8.35 5.43
C ASN A 401 6.57 -7.20 5.13
N LEU A 402 7.52 -6.95 6.03
CA LEU A 402 8.49 -5.86 5.86
C LEU A 402 9.44 -6.07 4.67
N GLY A 403 9.69 -7.31 4.27
CA GLY A 403 10.58 -7.67 3.16
C GLY A 403 10.09 -7.26 1.77
N TRP A 404 8.81 -6.92 1.64
CA TRP A 404 8.22 -6.32 0.43
C TRP A 404 7.95 -4.85 0.67
N MET A 405 8.01 -4.02 -0.37
CA MET A 405 7.82 -2.57 -0.23
C MET A 405 6.47 -2.18 0.39
N MET A 406 5.45 -3.03 0.25
CA MET A 406 4.13 -2.82 0.86
C MET A 406 4.14 -2.88 2.40
N GLY A 407 5.12 -3.55 3.03
CA GLY A 407 5.26 -3.56 4.50
C GLY A 407 5.64 -2.19 5.05
N PRO A 408 6.79 -1.63 4.65
CA PRO A 408 7.14 -0.24 4.96
C PRO A 408 6.07 0.75 4.50
N TRP A 409 5.47 0.55 3.31
CA TRP A 409 4.36 1.38 2.84
C TRP A 409 3.19 1.35 3.84
N LEU A 410 2.77 0.20 4.35
CA LEU A 410 1.68 0.08 5.32
C LEU A 410 2.00 0.84 6.62
N VAL A 411 3.23 0.74 7.11
CA VAL A 411 3.69 1.47 8.32
C VAL A 411 3.54 2.98 8.09
N TYR A 412 4.10 3.50 7.00
CA TYR A 412 4.13 4.94 6.75
C TYR A 412 2.77 5.49 6.31
N ALA A 413 2.07 4.82 5.40
CA ALA A 413 0.76 5.23 4.93
C ALA A 413 -0.30 5.25 6.03
N SER A 414 -0.19 4.36 7.02
CA SER A 414 -1.09 4.39 8.18
C SER A 414 -0.68 5.49 9.16
N LEU A 415 0.55 5.45 9.67
CA LEU A 415 0.96 6.26 10.82
C LEU A 415 1.16 7.74 10.47
N LEU A 416 1.67 8.07 9.28
CA LEU A 416 1.84 9.48 8.88
C LEU A 416 0.50 10.18 8.65
N ASN A 417 -0.51 9.46 8.15
CA ASN A 417 -1.88 9.95 7.98
C ASN A 417 -2.73 9.90 9.26
N GLY A 418 -2.17 9.39 10.36
CA GLY A 418 -2.84 9.28 11.65
C GLY A 418 -3.93 8.22 11.72
N ALA A 419 -3.88 7.23 10.83
CA ALA A 419 -4.69 6.03 10.91
C ALA A 419 -4.09 5.00 11.89
N SER A 420 -4.87 3.98 12.23
CA SER A 420 -4.41 2.76 12.90
C SER A 420 -4.01 1.72 11.87
N MET A 421 -2.88 1.06 12.09
CA MET A 421 -2.48 -0.12 11.31
C MET A 421 -3.09 -1.38 11.92
N ALA A 422 -3.66 -2.26 11.12
CA ALA A 422 -4.20 -3.54 11.55
C ALA A 422 -3.26 -4.69 11.16
N LEU A 423 -2.77 -5.43 12.16
CA LEU A 423 -1.85 -6.55 11.97
C LEU A 423 -2.49 -7.87 12.40
N TYR A 424 -2.66 -8.77 11.43
CA TYR A 424 -3.02 -10.15 11.71
C TYR A 424 -1.76 -11.02 11.57
N ASN A 425 -1.30 -11.59 12.67
CA ASN A 425 -0.12 -12.44 12.67
C ASN A 425 -0.55 -13.88 12.36
N GLY A 426 -0.71 -14.18 11.06
CA GLY A 426 -1.29 -15.44 10.60
C GLY A 426 -1.52 -15.51 9.10
N SER A 427 -2.18 -16.58 8.65
CA SER A 427 -2.54 -16.79 7.26
C SER A 427 -3.71 -15.88 6.85
N PRO A 428 -3.57 -15.03 5.80
CA PRO A 428 -4.67 -14.19 5.34
C PRO A 428 -5.76 -14.98 4.60
N ASN A 429 -5.52 -16.25 4.28
CA ASN A 429 -6.47 -17.12 3.57
C ASN A 429 -7.44 -17.86 4.51
N SER A 430 -7.48 -17.49 5.79
CA SER A 430 -8.29 -18.13 6.83
C SER A 430 -9.56 -17.33 7.15
N SER A 431 -10.55 -18.02 7.73
CA SER A 431 -11.73 -17.35 8.32
C SER A 431 -11.35 -16.47 9.52
N GLY A 432 -10.28 -16.82 10.24
CA GLY A 432 -9.74 -15.99 11.33
C GLY A 432 -9.28 -14.61 10.87
N PHE A 433 -8.62 -14.53 9.70
CA PHE A 433 -8.30 -13.24 9.08
C PHE A 433 -9.57 -12.47 8.70
N ALA A 434 -10.55 -13.11 8.06
CA ALA A 434 -11.80 -12.45 7.67
C ALA A 434 -12.58 -11.92 8.89
N LYS A 435 -12.58 -12.68 9.99
CA LYS A 435 -13.12 -12.27 11.29
C LYS A 435 -12.34 -11.10 11.89
N PHE A 436 -11.00 -11.12 11.80
CA PHE A 436 -10.17 -10.01 12.27
C PHE A 436 -10.48 -8.71 11.52
N VAL A 437 -10.64 -8.76 10.20
CA VAL A 437 -11.04 -7.60 9.37
C VAL A 437 -12.35 -6.99 9.87
N GLN A 438 -13.37 -7.83 10.16
CA GLN A 438 -14.64 -7.39 10.73
C GLN A 438 -14.46 -6.80 12.14
N ASP A 439 -13.83 -7.55 13.04
CA ASP A 439 -13.71 -7.17 14.46
C ASP A 439 -12.92 -5.86 14.60
N ALA A 440 -11.85 -5.70 13.82
CA ALA A 440 -11.00 -4.51 13.81
C ALA A 440 -11.63 -3.32 13.08
N LYS A 441 -12.79 -3.53 12.42
CA LYS A 441 -13.50 -2.52 11.63
C LYS A 441 -12.60 -1.87 10.58
N VAL A 442 -11.88 -2.71 9.83
CA VAL A 442 -10.99 -2.24 8.76
C VAL A 442 -11.77 -1.35 7.78
N THR A 443 -11.20 -0.19 7.46
CA THR A 443 -11.79 0.79 6.52
C THR A 443 -11.05 0.82 5.19
N MET A 444 -9.77 0.45 5.16
CA MET A 444 -9.03 0.21 3.92
C MET A 444 -8.34 -1.16 4.00
N LEU A 445 -8.71 -2.06 3.08
CA LEU A 445 -8.13 -3.40 3.00
C LEU A 445 -7.31 -3.55 1.72
N GLY A 446 -6.00 -3.65 1.89
CA GLY A 446 -5.08 -4.06 0.85
C GLY A 446 -5.22 -5.54 0.51
N VAL A 447 -5.14 -5.88 -0.77
CA VAL A 447 -5.28 -7.25 -1.29
C VAL A 447 -4.25 -7.55 -2.37
N VAL A 448 -4.02 -8.85 -2.57
CA VAL A 448 -3.31 -9.39 -3.75
C VAL A 448 -4.30 -10.29 -4.50
N PRO A 449 -4.38 -10.26 -5.84
CA PRO A 449 -5.31 -11.09 -6.60
C PRO A 449 -5.34 -12.58 -6.23
N SER A 450 -4.19 -13.19 -5.92
CA SER A 450 -4.10 -14.58 -5.48
C SER A 450 -4.80 -14.87 -4.14
N ILE A 451 -4.76 -13.92 -3.20
CA ILE A 451 -5.50 -14.00 -1.93
C ILE A 451 -7.01 -13.95 -2.22
N VAL A 452 -7.46 -13.03 -3.06
CA VAL A 452 -8.88 -12.89 -3.43
C VAL A 452 -9.41 -14.15 -4.12
N ARG A 453 -8.63 -14.74 -5.05
CA ARG A 453 -8.96 -16.03 -5.67
C ARG A 453 -9.17 -17.12 -4.62
N THR A 454 -8.32 -17.16 -3.60
CA THR A 454 -8.39 -18.15 -2.52
C THR A 454 -9.62 -17.92 -1.64
N TRP A 455 -9.91 -16.68 -1.27
CA TRP A 455 -11.12 -16.34 -0.52
C TRP A 455 -12.40 -16.74 -1.25
N LYS A 456 -12.44 -16.53 -2.56
CA LYS A 456 -13.58 -16.90 -3.41
C LYS A 456 -13.74 -18.42 -3.55
N SER A 457 -12.64 -19.15 -3.74
CA SER A 457 -12.71 -20.61 -3.96
C SER A 457 -13.00 -21.40 -2.69
N THR A 458 -12.54 -20.91 -1.53
CA THR A 458 -12.73 -21.55 -0.22
C THR A 458 -13.96 -21.02 0.52
N ASP A 459 -14.49 -19.87 0.10
CA ASP A 459 -15.54 -19.10 0.77
C ASP A 459 -15.23 -18.82 2.26
N CYS A 460 -13.95 -18.75 2.63
CA CYS A 460 -13.52 -18.55 4.02
C CYS A 460 -13.91 -17.19 4.61
N THR A 461 -14.39 -16.27 3.76
CA THR A 461 -14.89 -14.95 4.16
C THR A 461 -16.39 -14.97 4.46
N ALA A 462 -17.13 -16.05 4.14
CA ALA A 462 -18.58 -16.15 4.34
C ALA A 462 -19.02 -15.81 5.78
N GLY A 463 -20.15 -15.09 5.88
CA GLY A 463 -20.76 -14.76 7.17
C GLY A 463 -20.14 -13.58 7.92
N PHE A 464 -19.01 -13.02 7.45
CA PHE A 464 -18.41 -11.83 8.04
C PHE A 464 -18.93 -10.54 7.39
N ASP A 465 -19.13 -9.52 8.21
CA ASP A 465 -19.54 -8.18 7.83
C ASP A 465 -18.34 -7.30 7.50
N TRP A 466 -18.18 -6.97 6.24
CA TRP A 466 -17.14 -6.08 5.72
C TRP A 466 -17.69 -4.71 5.29
N SER A 467 -18.88 -4.33 5.78
CA SER A 467 -19.53 -3.05 5.42
C SER A 467 -18.76 -1.81 5.89
N THR A 468 -17.82 -1.94 6.83
CA THR A 468 -16.94 -0.84 7.29
C THR A 468 -15.86 -0.47 6.27
N ILE A 469 -15.54 -1.38 5.34
CA ILE A 469 -14.55 -1.13 4.29
C ILE A 469 -15.08 0.00 3.41
N ARG A 470 -14.27 1.03 3.20
CA ARG A 470 -14.56 2.16 2.30
C ARG A 470 -13.97 1.92 0.93
N CYS A 471 -12.81 1.28 0.86
CA CYS A 471 -12.18 0.84 -0.37
C CYS A 471 -11.26 -0.35 -0.12
N PHE A 472 -11.03 -1.14 -1.17
CA PHE A 472 -9.90 -2.04 -1.26
C PHE A 472 -8.78 -1.36 -2.05
N SER A 473 -7.55 -1.79 -1.84
CA SER A 473 -6.46 -1.51 -2.76
C SER A 473 -5.77 -2.79 -3.21
N SER A 474 -5.49 -2.91 -4.50
CA SER A 474 -4.96 -4.12 -5.12
C SER A 474 -3.57 -3.86 -5.69
N THR A 475 -2.62 -4.76 -5.42
CA THR A 475 -1.29 -4.72 -6.04
C THR A 475 -0.63 -6.09 -6.14
N GLY A 476 0.51 -6.15 -6.83
CA GLY A 476 1.42 -7.30 -6.88
C GLY A 476 1.18 -8.30 -8.01
N GLU A 477 -0.04 -8.44 -8.50
CA GLU A 477 -0.38 -9.30 -9.65
C GLU A 477 -1.44 -8.62 -10.52
N ALA A 478 -1.59 -9.08 -11.77
CA ALA A 478 -2.75 -8.70 -12.58
C ALA A 478 -4.02 -9.30 -11.96
N SER A 479 -5.04 -8.46 -11.79
CA SER A 479 -6.32 -8.89 -11.21
C SER A 479 -7.25 -9.54 -12.24
N SER A 480 -8.33 -10.14 -11.74
CA SER A 480 -9.35 -10.82 -12.52
C SER A 480 -10.69 -10.11 -12.33
N VAL A 481 -11.35 -9.78 -13.44
CA VAL A 481 -12.63 -9.07 -13.47
C VAL A 481 -13.67 -9.76 -12.59
N ASP A 482 -13.84 -11.08 -12.74
CA ASP A 482 -14.83 -11.87 -12.00
C ASP A 482 -14.44 -12.05 -10.52
N ASP A 483 -13.16 -12.02 -10.16
CA ASP A 483 -12.74 -12.13 -8.76
C ASP A 483 -12.95 -10.81 -8.02
N TYR A 484 -12.76 -9.68 -8.72
CA TYR A 484 -12.90 -8.36 -8.11
C TYR A 484 -14.36 -7.92 -8.07
N LEU A 485 -15.17 -8.30 -9.06
CA LEU A 485 -16.62 -8.16 -8.94
C LEU A 485 -17.17 -8.95 -7.73
N TRP A 486 -16.62 -10.15 -7.48
CA TRP A 486 -16.96 -10.94 -6.29
C TRP A 486 -16.53 -10.22 -5.01
N LEU A 487 -15.29 -9.75 -4.94
CA LEU A 487 -14.74 -9.03 -3.78
C LEU A 487 -15.57 -7.79 -3.44
N MET A 488 -15.88 -6.97 -4.46
CA MET A 488 -16.74 -5.80 -4.30
C MET A 488 -18.10 -6.20 -3.74
N GLY A 489 -18.71 -7.27 -4.25
CA GLY A 489 -19.97 -7.81 -3.73
C GLY A 489 -19.92 -8.19 -2.24
N ARG A 490 -18.76 -8.62 -1.72
CA ARG A 490 -18.57 -8.96 -0.30
C ARG A 490 -18.62 -7.75 0.62
N ALA A 491 -18.22 -6.57 0.15
CA ALA A 491 -18.23 -5.32 0.91
C ALA A 491 -19.17 -4.29 0.27
N CYS A 492 -20.40 -4.70 -0.07
CA CYS A 492 -21.46 -3.80 -0.52
C CYS A 492 -21.04 -2.88 -1.69
N TYR A 493 -20.29 -3.43 -2.65
CA TYR A 493 -19.81 -2.76 -3.86
C TYR A 493 -18.87 -1.57 -3.62
N LYS A 494 -18.13 -1.58 -2.51
CA LYS A 494 -17.04 -0.63 -2.27
C LYS A 494 -15.91 -0.85 -3.29
N PRO A 495 -15.28 0.23 -3.79
CA PRO A 495 -14.37 0.17 -4.93
C PRO A 495 -13.09 -0.62 -4.61
N VAL A 496 -12.52 -1.23 -5.65
CA VAL A 496 -11.14 -1.70 -5.65
C VAL A 496 -10.28 -0.68 -6.38
N ILE A 497 -9.34 -0.07 -5.67
CA ILE A 497 -8.34 0.84 -6.23
C ILE A 497 -7.14 0.01 -6.66
N GLU A 498 -7.04 -0.26 -7.96
CA GLU A 498 -5.84 -0.87 -8.52
C GLU A 498 -4.65 0.08 -8.29
N TYR A 499 -3.53 -0.45 -7.83
CA TYR A 499 -2.36 0.34 -7.45
C TYR A 499 -1.10 -0.38 -7.92
N CYS A 500 -0.35 0.24 -8.82
CA CYS A 500 0.84 -0.34 -9.41
C CYS A 500 2.04 0.61 -9.22
N GLY A 501 3.11 0.00 -8.75
CA GLY A 501 4.28 0.67 -8.21
C GLY A 501 5.46 -0.27 -8.16
N GLY A 502 6.53 0.16 -7.48
CA GLY A 502 7.73 -0.64 -7.36
C GLY A 502 8.58 -0.22 -6.17
N THR A 503 9.47 -1.12 -5.76
CA THR A 503 10.44 -0.85 -4.69
C THR A 503 11.28 0.39 -4.99
N GLU A 504 11.59 0.63 -6.26
CA GLU A 504 12.33 1.78 -6.79
C GLU A 504 11.63 3.12 -6.54
N ILE A 505 10.30 3.13 -6.46
CA ILE A 505 9.48 4.35 -6.36
C ILE A 505 9.04 4.59 -4.91
N GLY A 506 8.96 3.51 -4.12
CA GLY A 506 8.39 3.55 -2.77
C GLY A 506 6.92 3.92 -2.72
N GLY A 507 6.25 3.82 -3.86
CA GLY A 507 4.84 4.13 -4.05
C GLY A 507 4.38 3.70 -5.43
N GLY A 508 3.24 4.23 -5.85
CA GLY A 508 2.63 3.96 -7.14
C GLY A 508 3.04 4.99 -8.20
N PHE A 509 3.07 4.54 -9.44
CA PHE A 509 3.13 5.40 -10.63
C PHE A 509 1.81 5.39 -11.40
N ILE A 510 0.98 4.36 -11.24
CA ILE A 510 -0.37 4.29 -11.78
C ILE A 510 -1.33 3.66 -10.80
N THR A 511 -2.56 4.17 -10.75
CA THR A 511 -3.52 3.87 -9.69
C THR A 511 -4.98 4.09 -10.13
N GLY A 512 -5.92 3.78 -9.24
CA GLY A 512 -7.28 4.30 -9.26
C GLY A 512 -7.43 5.55 -8.38
N SER A 513 -8.62 6.16 -8.41
CA SER A 513 -8.99 7.30 -7.58
C SER A 513 -10.44 7.21 -7.14
N LEU A 514 -10.72 7.57 -5.88
CA LEU A 514 -12.10 7.72 -5.39
C LEU A 514 -12.85 8.93 -5.99
N LEU A 515 -12.20 9.70 -6.86
CA LEU A 515 -12.81 10.80 -7.61
C LEU A 515 -13.06 10.45 -9.09
N GLN A 516 -12.82 9.19 -9.48
CA GLN A 516 -13.06 8.71 -10.85
C GLN A 516 -13.78 7.36 -10.85
N PRO A 517 -14.57 7.05 -11.90
CA PRO A 517 -15.13 5.71 -12.07
C PRO A 517 -14.04 4.64 -12.10
N GLN A 518 -14.28 3.54 -11.39
CA GLN A 518 -13.36 2.40 -11.31
C GLN A 518 -13.90 1.24 -12.13
N ALA A 519 -13.15 0.86 -13.16
CA ALA A 519 -13.39 -0.36 -13.93
C ALA A 519 -12.63 -1.53 -13.31
N LEU A 520 -13.18 -2.74 -13.45
CA LEU A 520 -12.55 -3.95 -12.93
C LEU A 520 -11.26 -4.25 -13.68
N SER A 521 -10.19 -4.55 -12.95
CA SER A 521 -8.88 -4.90 -13.53
C SER A 521 -8.29 -3.82 -14.43
N ALA A 522 -8.52 -2.55 -14.08
CA ALA A 522 -8.00 -1.41 -14.79
C ALA A 522 -7.64 -0.27 -13.82
N PHE A 523 -6.72 0.59 -14.25
CA PHE A 523 -6.33 1.81 -13.55
C PHE A 523 -7.11 2.98 -14.13
N SER A 524 -7.44 3.98 -13.32
CA SER A 524 -8.17 5.16 -13.79
C SER A 524 -7.26 6.37 -14.01
N THR A 525 -6.05 6.39 -13.43
CA THR A 525 -5.18 7.58 -13.48
C THR A 525 -3.71 7.26 -13.17
N PRO A 526 -2.74 8.01 -13.72
CA PRO A 526 -1.40 8.07 -13.16
C PRO A 526 -1.42 8.54 -11.70
N ALA A 527 -0.40 8.17 -10.93
CA ALA A 527 -0.25 8.74 -9.58
C ALA A 527 -0.05 10.27 -9.65
N MET A 528 -0.45 10.98 -8.60
CA MET A 528 -0.21 12.43 -8.48
C MET A 528 1.30 12.72 -8.48
N GLY A 529 1.71 13.78 -9.16
CA GLY A 529 3.12 14.11 -9.36
C GLY A 529 3.85 13.12 -10.28
N CYS A 530 3.12 12.34 -11.09
CA CYS A 530 3.69 11.40 -12.06
C CYS A 530 3.01 11.56 -13.43
N ASN A 531 3.85 11.61 -14.47
CA ASN A 531 3.45 11.51 -15.88
C ASN A 531 3.89 10.18 -16.48
N LEU A 532 3.03 9.60 -17.31
CA LEU A 532 3.25 8.33 -17.98
C LEU A 532 3.20 8.52 -19.50
N PHE A 533 3.99 7.71 -20.20
CA PHE A 533 4.02 7.65 -21.66
C PHE A 533 3.92 6.19 -22.11
N ILE A 534 3.17 5.95 -23.18
CA ILE A 534 3.16 4.66 -23.86
C ILE A 534 4.06 4.79 -25.08
N LEU A 535 5.09 3.96 -25.17
CA LEU A 535 6.02 3.92 -26.29
C LEU A 535 5.57 2.87 -27.30
N ASP A 536 5.47 3.24 -28.56
CA ASP A 536 5.19 2.31 -29.66
C ASP A 536 6.35 1.31 -29.89
N SER A 537 6.19 0.41 -30.85
CA SER A 537 7.23 -0.59 -31.19
C SER A 537 8.55 0.01 -31.68
N ASN A 538 8.57 1.30 -32.03
CA ASN A 538 9.75 2.03 -32.46
C ASN A 538 10.36 2.88 -31.33
N GLY A 539 9.79 2.81 -30.11
CA GLY A 539 10.21 3.61 -28.97
C GLY A 539 9.70 5.05 -28.96
N ASN A 540 8.75 5.40 -29.84
CA ASN A 540 8.18 6.75 -29.87
C ASN A 540 6.96 6.84 -28.94
N PRO A 541 6.84 7.92 -28.15
CA PRO A 541 5.67 8.11 -27.30
C PRO A 541 4.42 8.36 -28.15
N LEU A 542 3.36 7.63 -27.82
CA LEU A 542 2.03 7.85 -28.38
C LEU A 542 1.46 9.20 -27.91
N PRO A 543 0.62 9.87 -28.71
CA PRO A 543 -0.08 11.07 -28.28
C PRO A 543 -0.85 10.85 -26.97
N GLN A 544 -0.81 11.83 -26.07
CA GLN A 544 -1.65 11.81 -24.87
C GLN A 544 -3.13 11.69 -25.26
N ASP A 545 -3.91 11.00 -24.44
CA ASP A 545 -5.33 10.66 -24.67
C ASP A 545 -5.63 9.81 -25.92
N SER A 546 -4.62 9.21 -26.56
CA SER A 546 -4.84 8.25 -27.65
C SER A 546 -4.88 6.81 -27.14
N ALA A 547 -5.80 6.01 -27.67
CA ALA A 547 -5.83 4.59 -27.39
C ALA A 547 -4.64 3.89 -28.07
N GLY A 548 -3.89 3.08 -27.33
CA GLY A 548 -2.74 2.37 -27.86
C GLY A 548 -2.22 1.28 -26.94
N ILE A 549 -1.25 0.52 -27.45
CA ILE A 549 -0.56 -0.56 -26.76
C ILE A 549 0.93 -0.36 -27.01
N GLY A 550 1.74 -0.48 -25.96
CA GLY A 550 3.15 -0.23 -26.03
C GLY A 550 3.84 -0.42 -24.68
N GLU A 551 5.11 -0.08 -24.62
CA GLU A 551 5.90 -0.11 -23.38
C GLU A 551 5.61 1.13 -22.52
N LEU A 552 5.48 0.96 -21.21
CA LEU A 552 5.25 2.09 -20.32
C LEU A 552 6.59 2.76 -19.94
N ALA A 553 6.65 4.07 -20.10
CA ALA A 553 7.76 4.89 -19.65
C ALA A 553 7.29 5.96 -18.66
N LEU A 554 8.18 6.37 -17.76
CA LEU A 554 7.91 7.28 -16.66
C LEU A 554 8.69 8.58 -16.83
N ASP A 555 8.07 9.72 -16.47
CA ASP A 555 8.80 10.97 -16.23
C ASP A 555 9.76 10.78 -15.04
N PRO A 556 11.05 11.16 -15.17
CA PRO A 556 12.01 11.00 -14.09
C PRO A 556 11.75 11.87 -12.86
N THR A 557 10.90 12.89 -12.98
CA THR A 557 10.60 13.86 -11.92
C THR A 557 9.60 13.28 -10.90
N LEU A 558 10.00 12.21 -10.20
CA LEU A 558 9.14 11.46 -9.27
C LEU A 558 9.64 11.54 -7.82
N PHE A 559 8.86 12.21 -6.98
CA PHE A 559 9.18 12.39 -5.56
C PHE A 559 9.31 11.04 -4.83
N GLY A 560 10.37 10.91 -4.02
CA GLY A 560 10.61 9.76 -3.15
C GLY A 560 11.22 8.54 -3.84
N SER A 561 11.46 8.60 -5.17
CA SER A 561 12.13 7.54 -5.92
C SER A 561 13.58 7.35 -5.48
N SER A 562 14.07 6.11 -5.55
CA SER A 562 15.49 5.83 -5.40
C SER A 562 16.25 6.40 -6.58
N THR A 563 17.41 6.98 -6.29
CA THR A 563 18.35 7.49 -7.29
C THR A 563 19.63 6.67 -7.35
N THR A 564 19.73 5.59 -6.56
CA THR A 564 20.93 4.76 -6.44
C THR A 564 20.59 3.27 -6.31
N LEU A 565 21.56 2.41 -6.64
CA LEU A 565 21.57 0.99 -6.30
C LEU A 565 22.89 0.72 -5.55
N LEU A 566 22.87 -0.11 -4.51
CA LEU A 566 24.09 -0.36 -3.72
C LEU A 566 25.06 -1.32 -4.42
N ASN A 567 24.56 -2.15 -5.33
CA ASN A 567 25.33 -3.22 -5.98
C ASN A 567 25.26 -3.19 -7.51
N ALA A 568 24.82 -2.08 -8.10
CA ALA A 568 24.79 -1.87 -9.54
C ALA A 568 24.81 -0.38 -9.87
N ASP A 569 25.08 -0.03 -11.12
CA ASP A 569 24.92 1.35 -11.59
C ASP A 569 23.43 1.64 -11.85
N HIS A 570 22.90 2.66 -11.19
CA HIS A 570 21.48 3.01 -11.29
C HIS A 570 21.10 3.54 -12.67
N HIS A 571 21.97 4.33 -13.29
CA HIS A 571 21.75 4.91 -14.60
C HIS A 571 21.73 3.82 -15.67
N GLU A 572 22.71 2.92 -15.65
CA GLU A 572 22.78 1.79 -16.60
C GLU A 572 21.57 0.86 -16.49
N VAL A 573 21.01 0.68 -15.30
CA VAL A 573 19.85 -0.21 -15.10
C VAL A 573 18.53 0.42 -15.54
N TYR A 574 18.32 1.73 -15.33
CA TYR A 574 17.00 2.35 -15.48
C TYR A 574 16.89 3.44 -16.55
N PHE A 575 18.01 4.01 -17.01
CA PHE A 575 18.03 5.14 -17.94
C PHE A 575 18.72 4.81 -19.26
N SER A 576 19.75 3.97 -19.24
CA SER A 576 20.49 3.61 -20.45
C SER A 576 19.58 2.96 -21.51
N GLY A 577 19.57 3.55 -22.71
CA GLY A 577 18.74 3.12 -23.83
C GLY A 577 17.28 3.61 -23.83
N MET A 578 16.87 4.42 -22.85
CA MET A 578 15.53 5.01 -22.83
C MET A 578 15.42 6.25 -23.73
N PRO A 579 14.24 6.49 -24.36
CA PRO A 579 14.02 7.70 -25.17
C PRO A 579 14.00 8.97 -24.30
N GLU A 580 14.35 10.08 -24.94
CA GLU A 580 14.18 11.41 -24.37
C GLU A 580 12.79 11.96 -24.72
N TRP A 581 12.15 12.60 -23.74
CA TRP A 581 10.92 13.36 -23.91
C TRP A 581 11.08 14.75 -23.29
N ASN A 582 10.79 15.81 -24.05
CA ASN A 582 11.01 17.21 -23.64
C ASN A 582 12.41 17.47 -23.07
N ALA A 583 13.45 16.90 -23.70
CA ALA A 583 14.86 16.97 -23.27
C ALA A 583 15.17 16.32 -21.91
N LYS A 584 14.29 15.44 -21.39
CA LYS A 584 14.55 14.59 -20.23
C LYS A 584 14.52 13.12 -20.63
N VAL A 585 15.49 12.34 -20.17
CA VAL A 585 15.53 10.89 -20.38
C VAL A 585 14.40 10.24 -19.57
N CYS A 586 13.54 9.46 -20.23
CA CYS A 586 12.48 8.72 -19.54
C CYS A 586 13.07 7.59 -18.68
N ILE A 587 12.37 7.20 -17.62
CA ILE A 587 12.78 6.03 -16.81
C ILE A 587 12.08 4.77 -17.33
N MET A 588 12.85 3.70 -17.47
CA MET A 588 12.30 2.37 -17.76
C MET A 588 11.39 1.93 -16.62
N CYS A 589 10.13 1.62 -16.92
CA CYS A 589 9.24 1.06 -15.91
C CYS A 589 9.78 -0.31 -15.46
N PRO A 590 10.10 -0.51 -14.17
CA PRO A 590 10.55 -1.80 -13.68
C PRO A 590 9.39 -2.81 -13.76
N ARG A 591 9.37 -3.64 -14.81
CA ARG A 591 8.40 -4.72 -15.09
C ARG A 591 6.94 -4.28 -15.29
N LEU A 592 6.52 -4.27 -16.55
CA LEU A 592 5.11 -4.42 -16.92
C LEU A 592 5.02 -5.39 -18.11
N LEU A 593 4.23 -6.45 -17.98
CA LEU A 593 3.86 -7.33 -19.08
C LEU A 593 2.33 -7.30 -19.19
N GLY A 594 1.83 -6.70 -20.28
CA GLY A 594 0.44 -6.85 -20.73
C GLY A 594 -0.62 -6.09 -19.94
N MET A 595 -0.58 -4.75 -19.93
CA MET A 595 -1.61 -3.92 -19.32
C MET A 595 -2.31 -3.01 -20.33
N ILE A 596 -3.61 -2.79 -20.12
CA ILE A 596 -4.45 -1.92 -20.93
C ILE A 596 -4.63 -0.61 -20.15
N LEU A 597 -4.05 0.47 -20.66
CA LEU A 597 -4.27 1.83 -20.19
C LEU A 597 -5.40 2.45 -21.01
N LYS A 598 -6.41 3.02 -20.35
CA LYS A 598 -7.48 3.76 -21.03
C LYS A 598 -7.80 5.02 -20.23
N GLY A 599 -7.41 6.16 -20.80
CA GLY A 599 -7.85 7.49 -20.39
C GLY A 599 -9.25 7.80 -20.89
#